data_AF-A0A7C9RXU6-F1
#
_entry.id   AF-A0A7C9RXU6-F1
#
_cell.length_a   1.000
_cell.length_b   1.000
_cell.length_c   1.000
_cell.angle_alpha   90.00
_cell.angle_beta   90.00
_cell.angle_gamma   90.00
#
_symmetry.space_group_name_H-M   'P 1'
#
loop_
_entity.id
_entity.type
_entity.pdbx_description
1 polymer ?
#
loop_
_entity_poly.entity_id
_entity_poly.type
_entity_poly.pdbx_seq_one_letter_code
_entity_poly.pdbx_strand_id
1 'polypeptide(L)'
;MKVYTARADASRALEIAATTSPFVITVQFGDGLTATQQAAFAQAADRWAKVIVGDLPDVIVDGEIIDDVLILAEGADLGGVGDVLAEAGFTHIRVGGLPCKGIMRFDTADLEQMEAEGTLHDVITHEMGHVLGIGSLWEEVGLVQGIGTNDPQFTGRLAMIEYGHLLGGLAETVPVENVGGDGSVGSHWRESKFRTELMSSTIGGKGNPISRLTAGSLIDLGYEVDLDAAEPYVLPTPVGPAAVGAPGPYKCLERPKKVHRVVPVEPAA
;
A
#
# COMPACT_ATOMS: atom_id res chain seq x y z
N MET A 1 -11.22 22.75 -0.12
CA MET A 1 -10.83 21.34 -0.36
C MET A 1 -11.43 20.50 0.74
N LYS A 2 -12.06 19.36 0.42
CA LYS A 2 -12.62 18.46 1.44
C LYS A 2 -11.48 17.61 2.00
N VAL A 3 -11.52 17.33 3.30
CA VAL A 3 -10.48 16.56 3.99
C VAL A 3 -11.14 15.43 4.78
N TYR A 4 -10.50 14.27 4.80
CA TYR A 4 -10.82 13.16 5.68
C TYR A 4 -9.57 12.78 6.48
N THR A 5 -9.74 12.33 7.72
CA THR A 5 -8.64 11.92 8.59
C THR A 5 -8.99 10.57 9.19
N ALA A 6 -8.28 9.53 8.77
CA ALA A 6 -8.29 8.22 9.42
C ALA A 6 -7.31 8.25 10.60
N ARG A 7 -7.71 7.73 11.75
CA ARG A 7 -6.87 7.66 12.94
C ARG A 7 -6.92 6.26 13.53
N ALA A 8 -5.75 5.73 13.89
CA ALA A 8 -5.63 4.44 14.54
C ALA A 8 -6.31 4.42 15.92
N ASP A 9 -6.67 3.23 16.38
CA ASP A 9 -7.26 3.06 17.71
C ASP A 9 -6.25 3.46 18.80
N ALA A 10 -6.62 4.41 19.65
CA ALA A 10 -5.73 4.95 20.67
C ALA A 10 -5.32 3.93 21.73
N SER A 11 -6.18 2.93 22.00
CA SER A 11 -5.85 1.88 22.96
C SER A 11 -4.81 0.94 22.36
N ARG A 12 -4.94 0.59 21.07
CA ARG A 12 -3.95 -0.22 20.35
C ARG A 12 -2.62 0.52 20.17
N ALA A 13 -2.66 1.81 19.84
CA ALA A 13 -1.45 2.65 19.77
C ALA A 13 -0.72 2.69 21.12
N LEU A 14 -1.44 2.84 22.23
CA LEU A 14 -0.84 2.80 23.57
C LEU A 14 -0.28 1.41 23.92
N GLU A 15 -1.00 0.36 23.58
CA GLU A 15 -0.63 -1.03 23.93
C GLU A 15 0.59 -1.54 23.12
N ILE A 16 0.63 -1.25 21.81
CA ILE A 16 1.63 -1.82 20.89
C ILE A 16 2.81 -0.87 20.70
N ALA A 17 2.55 0.43 20.54
CA ALA A 17 3.53 1.45 20.17
C ALA A 17 3.89 2.37 21.35
N ALA A 18 3.32 2.15 22.54
CA ALA A 18 3.56 2.96 23.74
C ALA A 18 3.36 4.47 23.54
N THR A 19 2.47 4.86 22.62
CA THR A 19 2.18 6.25 22.27
C THR A 19 0.74 6.63 22.59
N THR A 20 0.51 7.91 22.92
CA THR A 20 -0.83 8.50 23.03
C THR A 20 -1.22 9.31 21.79
N SER A 21 -0.33 9.39 20.79
CA SER A 21 -0.59 9.96 19.47
C SER A 21 -0.73 8.79 18.49
N PRO A 22 -1.96 8.36 18.14
CA PRO A 22 -2.16 7.21 17.26
C PRO A 22 -1.97 7.60 15.81
N PHE A 23 -1.44 6.67 15.01
CA PHE A 23 -1.17 6.87 13.59
C PHE A 23 -2.31 7.54 12.81
N VAL A 24 -1.99 8.46 11.91
CA VAL A 24 -2.92 9.26 11.11
C VAL A 24 -2.67 9.16 9.61
N ILE A 25 -3.74 9.00 8.84
CA ILE A 25 -3.73 9.26 7.40
C ILE A 25 -4.73 10.38 7.11
N THR A 26 -4.22 11.52 6.65
CA THR A 26 -5.04 12.62 6.15
C THR A 26 -5.17 12.51 4.63
N VAL A 27 -6.40 12.47 4.14
CA VAL A 27 -6.72 12.50 2.70
C VAL A 27 -7.31 13.85 2.34
N GLN A 28 -6.60 14.60 1.49
CA GLN A 28 -7.09 15.84 0.89
C GLN A 28 -7.66 15.54 -0.50
N PHE A 29 -8.94 15.84 -0.70
CA PHE A 29 -9.63 15.57 -1.97
C PHE A 29 -9.53 16.73 -2.94
N GLY A 30 -8.89 16.47 -4.07
CA GLY A 30 -8.91 17.32 -5.26
C GLY A 30 -10.21 17.18 -6.06
N ASP A 31 -10.15 17.62 -7.31
CA ASP A 31 -11.27 17.57 -8.23
C ASP A 31 -11.44 16.15 -8.84
N GLY A 32 -12.50 15.96 -9.63
CA GLY A 32 -12.69 14.73 -10.42
C GLY A 32 -13.25 13.51 -9.68
N LEU A 33 -13.46 13.57 -8.36
CA LEU A 33 -14.04 12.48 -7.58
C LEU A 33 -15.47 12.77 -7.11
N THR A 34 -16.36 11.79 -7.25
CA THR A 34 -17.72 11.85 -6.68
C THR A 34 -17.70 11.67 -5.16
N ALA A 35 -18.81 11.97 -4.48
CA ALA A 35 -18.91 11.80 -3.03
C ALA A 35 -18.76 10.33 -2.58
N THR A 36 -19.22 9.38 -3.39
CA THR A 36 -19.10 7.93 -3.10
C THR A 36 -17.67 7.44 -3.31
N GLN A 37 -16.99 7.92 -4.36
CA GLN A 37 -15.57 7.63 -4.59
C GLN A 37 -14.69 8.20 -3.47
N GLN A 38 -14.94 9.45 -3.05
CA GLN A 38 -14.25 10.03 -1.88
C GLN A 38 -14.47 9.19 -0.60
N ALA A 39 -15.66 8.61 -0.42
CA ALA A 39 -15.92 7.71 0.70
C ALA A 39 -15.15 6.38 0.59
N ALA A 40 -14.83 5.91 -0.61
CA ALA A 40 -13.98 4.73 -0.81
C ALA A 40 -12.51 5.01 -0.40
N PHE A 41 -11.98 6.20 -0.69
CA PHE A 41 -10.68 6.65 -0.16
C PHE A 41 -10.66 6.75 1.37
N ALA A 42 -11.71 7.30 1.97
CA ALA A 42 -11.83 7.34 3.43
C ALA A 42 -11.78 5.93 4.04
N GLN A 43 -12.53 4.98 3.47
CA GLN A 43 -12.54 3.59 3.93
C GLN A 43 -11.20 2.87 3.70
N ALA A 44 -10.46 3.19 2.64
CA ALA A 44 -9.12 2.66 2.41
C ALA A 44 -8.12 3.18 3.46
N ALA A 45 -8.18 4.48 3.78
CA ALA A 45 -7.38 5.08 4.84
C ALA A 45 -7.70 4.44 6.20
N ASP A 46 -8.98 4.20 6.50
CA ASP A 46 -9.39 3.51 7.73
C ASP A 46 -8.86 2.06 7.79
N ARG A 47 -8.75 1.35 6.66
CA ARG A 47 -8.17 -0.01 6.63
C ARG A 47 -6.70 0.01 7.01
N TRP A 48 -5.92 0.94 6.45
CA TRP A 48 -4.51 1.07 6.82
C TRP A 48 -4.31 1.56 8.26
N ALA A 49 -5.13 2.50 8.74
CA ALA A 49 -5.06 3.00 10.12
C ALA A 49 -5.49 1.97 11.18
N LYS A 50 -6.16 0.87 10.80
CA LYS A 50 -6.35 -0.27 11.70
C LYS A 50 -5.07 -1.07 11.90
N VAL A 51 -4.21 -1.11 10.90
CA VAL A 51 -3.00 -1.95 10.88
C VAL A 51 -1.79 -1.17 11.40
N ILE A 52 -1.58 0.07 10.96
CA ILE A 52 -0.50 0.92 11.45
C ILE A 52 -1.01 1.72 12.63
N VAL A 53 -0.34 1.63 13.78
CA VAL A 53 -0.84 2.21 15.04
C VAL A 53 0.11 3.20 15.70
N GLY A 54 1.42 3.07 15.46
CA GLY A 54 2.40 3.95 16.08
C GLY A 54 2.55 5.30 15.40
N ASP A 55 2.90 6.27 16.23
CA ASP A 55 3.16 7.66 15.88
C ASP A 55 4.44 7.78 15.04
N LEU A 56 4.43 8.66 14.05
CA LEU A 56 5.64 9.12 13.37
C LEU A 56 5.90 10.59 13.73
N PRO A 57 7.16 11.02 13.76
CA PRO A 57 7.47 12.43 14.00
C PRO A 57 6.80 13.36 12.99
N ASP A 58 6.19 14.44 13.48
CA ASP A 58 5.64 15.49 12.64
C ASP A 58 6.70 16.07 11.69
N VAL A 59 6.24 16.53 10.52
CA VAL A 59 7.08 17.26 9.55
C VAL A 59 6.36 18.51 9.06
N ILE A 60 7.14 19.52 8.67
CA ILE A 60 6.61 20.66 7.91
C ILE A 60 6.92 20.46 6.42
N VAL A 61 5.88 20.43 5.60
CA VAL A 61 5.98 20.44 4.13
C VAL A 61 5.20 21.62 3.59
N ASP A 62 5.86 22.49 2.82
CA ASP A 62 5.24 23.67 2.21
C ASP A 62 4.53 24.62 3.22
N GLY A 63 4.94 24.60 4.50
CA GLY A 63 4.34 25.41 5.58
C GLY A 63 3.15 24.75 6.27
N GLU A 64 2.81 23.50 5.93
CA GLU A 64 1.78 22.69 6.57
C GLU A 64 2.44 21.63 7.47
N ILE A 65 1.93 21.48 8.71
CA ILE A 65 2.32 20.39 9.61
C ILE A 65 1.58 19.13 9.15
N ILE A 66 2.34 18.06 8.95
CA ILE A 66 1.81 16.74 8.63
C ILE A 66 2.07 15.81 9.83
N ASP A 67 0.97 15.51 10.52
CA ASP A 67 0.83 14.38 11.44
C ASP A 67 0.77 13.10 10.58
N ASP A 68 1.79 12.26 10.71
CA ASP A 68 1.98 10.99 9.99
C ASP A 68 1.96 11.03 8.45
N VAL A 69 0.83 10.89 7.79
CA VAL A 69 0.80 10.82 6.31
C VAL A 69 -0.30 11.70 5.72
N LEU A 70 0.09 12.56 4.78
CA LEU A 70 -0.83 13.35 3.96
C LEU A 70 -0.90 12.80 2.52
N ILE A 71 -2.10 12.52 2.04
CA ILE A 71 -2.35 12.02 0.69
C ILE A 71 -3.25 12.99 -0.06
N LEU A 72 -2.78 13.49 -1.21
CA LEU A 72 -3.62 14.20 -2.17
C LEU A 72 -4.30 13.18 -3.09
N ALA A 73 -5.63 13.11 -3.05
CA ALA A 73 -6.42 12.19 -3.87
C ALA A 73 -7.26 12.98 -4.89
N GLU A 74 -7.12 12.67 -6.17
CA GLU A 74 -7.88 13.33 -7.24
C GLU A 74 -8.28 12.38 -8.38
N GLY A 75 -9.36 12.72 -9.07
CA GLY A 75 -9.72 12.12 -10.35
C GLY A 75 -9.08 12.93 -11.47
N ALA A 76 -8.39 12.26 -12.39
CA ALA A 76 -7.71 12.89 -13.52
C ALA A 76 -8.03 12.17 -14.83
N ASP A 77 -7.72 12.79 -15.96
CA ASP A 77 -7.66 12.10 -17.25
C ASP A 77 -6.26 11.50 -17.39
N LEU A 78 -6.16 10.17 -17.39
CA LEU A 78 -4.89 9.43 -17.44
C LEU A 78 -4.72 8.63 -18.73
N GLY A 79 -5.46 8.97 -19.78
CA GLY A 79 -5.38 8.31 -21.09
C GLY A 79 -6.68 7.64 -21.53
N GLY A 80 -7.66 7.52 -20.63
CA GLY A 80 -8.96 6.93 -20.89
C GLY A 80 -9.04 5.45 -20.51
N VAL A 81 -10.20 4.85 -20.78
CA VAL A 81 -10.58 3.52 -20.28
C VAL A 81 -9.52 2.45 -20.56
N GLY A 82 -8.98 1.86 -19.49
CA GLY A 82 -8.12 0.69 -19.54
C GLY A 82 -6.64 0.94 -19.87
N ASP A 83 -6.21 2.20 -19.98
CA ASP A 83 -4.79 2.56 -20.10
C ASP A 83 -4.12 2.62 -18.72
N VAL A 84 -4.29 3.72 -17.98
CA VAL A 84 -3.75 3.90 -16.62
C VAL A 84 -4.90 4.15 -15.66
N LEU A 85 -5.38 3.09 -15.02
CA LEU A 85 -6.44 3.13 -14.01
C LEU A 85 -6.14 4.08 -12.84
N ALA A 86 -4.90 4.07 -12.36
CA ALA A 86 -4.43 4.89 -11.26
C ALA A 86 -2.90 5.05 -11.27
N GLU A 87 -2.42 6.15 -10.72
CA GLU A 87 -1.02 6.34 -10.32
C GLU A 87 -0.97 6.76 -8.86
N ALA A 88 -0.11 6.12 -8.06
CA ALA A 88 0.10 6.51 -6.68
C ALA A 88 1.55 6.36 -6.25
N GLY A 89 1.91 7.15 -5.24
CA GLY A 89 3.21 7.05 -4.62
C GLY A 89 3.49 8.20 -3.66
N PHE A 90 4.49 8.02 -2.82
CA PHE A 90 4.97 9.10 -1.97
C PHE A 90 5.77 10.13 -2.78
N THR A 91 5.60 11.39 -2.41
CA THR A 91 6.31 12.55 -2.96
C THR A 91 7.35 13.08 -1.98
N HIS A 92 7.14 12.85 -0.68
CA HIS A 92 8.04 13.29 0.38
C HIS A 92 8.28 12.17 1.39
N ILE A 93 9.50 12.10 1.89
CA ILE A 93 9.96 11.12 2.87
C ILE A 93 10.59 11.86 4.05
N ARG A 94 10.36 11.36 5.27
CA ARG A 94 11.00 11.87 6.48
C ARG A 94 12.50 11.58 6.45
N VAL A 95 13.30 12.43 7.08
CA VAL A 95 14.61 12.02 7.58
C VAL A 95 14.40 10.85 8.53
N GLY A 96 14.89 9.67 8.17
CA GLY A 96 14.58 8.41 8.85
C GLY A 96 13.93 7.36 7.95
N GLY A 97 13.38 7.76 6.80
CA GLY A 97 13.07 6.83 5.70
C GLY A 97 11.60 6.40 5.55
N LEU A 98 10.66 6.95 6.33
CA LEU A 98 9.23 6.67 6.13
C LEU A 98 8.52 7.82 5.37
N PRO A 99 7.58 7.51 4.46
CA PRO A 99 6.82 8.53 3.73
C PRO A 99 6.02 9.46 4.63
N CYS A 100 5.89 10.72 4.24
CA CYS A 100 5.04 11.70 4.92
C CYS A 100 4.01 12.36 4.01
N LYS A 101 4.25 12.41 2.70
CA LYS A 101 3.30 12.97 1.75
C LYS A 101 3.25 12.16 0.47
N GLY A 102 2.08 11.95 -0.10
CA GLY A 102 1.89 11.25 -1.36
C GLY A 102 0.77 11.81 -2.21
N ILE A 103 0.66 11.29 -3.42
CA ILE A 103 -0.40 11.59 -4.36
C ILE A 103 -1.03 10.28 -4.84
N MET A 104 -2.33 10.33 -5.09
CA MET A 104 -3.11 9.27 -5.73
C MET A 104 -3.99 9.93 -6.79
N ARG A 105 -3.78 9.57 -8.05
CA ARG A 105 -4.65 9.96 -9.17
C ARG A 105 -5.32 8.75 -9.74
N PHE A 106 -6.62 8.85 -10.01
CA PHE A 106 -7.40 7.79 -10.62
C PHE A 106 -8.02 8.28 -11.92
N ASP A 107 -8.02 7.44 -12.96
CA ASP A 107 -8.66 7.79 -14.22
C ASP A 107 -10.17 7.88 -14.05
N THR A 108 -10.70 9.08 -14.28
CA THR A 108 -12.15 9.33 -14.24
C THR A 108 -12.94 8.45 -15.20
N ALA A 109 -12.32 7.94 -16.27
CA ALA A 109 -12.95 7.03 -17.22
C ALA A 109 -13.22 5.63 -16.63
N ASP A 110 -12.44 5.20 -15.64
CA ASP A 110 -12.50 3.85 -15.08
C ASP A 110 -13.20 3.79 -13.70
N LEU A 111 -13.30 4.94 -13.01
CA LEU A 111 -13.84 5.02 -11.65
C LEU A 111 -15.28 4.48 -11.52
N GLU A 112 -16.17 4.82 -12.45
CA GLU A 112 -17.57 4.35 -12.42
C GLU A 112 -17.65 2.82 -12.59
N GLN A 113 -16.79 2.25 -13.44
CA GLN A 113 -16.75 0.82 -13.67
C GLN A 113 -16.21 0.08 -12.43
N MET A 114 -15.09 0.53 -11.86
CA MET A 114 -14.54 -0.07 -10.64
C MET A 114 -15.51 0.03 -9.45
N GLU A 115 -16.28 1.12 -9.37
CA GLU A 115 -17.33 1.29 -8.36
C GLU A 115 -18.47 0.29 -8.57
N ALA A 116 -18.94 0.12 -9.82
CA ALA A 116 -19.99 -0.84 -10.15
C ALA A 116 -19.56 -2.31 -9.94
N GLU A 117 -18.30 -2.62 -10.21
CA GLU A 117 -17.72 -3.97 -10.01
C GLU A 117 -17.37 -4.23 -8.53
N GLY A 118 -17.29 -3.17 -7.72
CA GLY A 118 -16.97 -3.24 -6.29
C GLY A 118 -15.48 -3.46 -6.01
N THR A 119 -14.61 -3.25 -7.01
CA THR A 119 -13.16 -3.39 -6.90
C THR A 119 -12.48 -2.08 -6.51
N LEU A 120 -13.15 -0.94 -6.68
CA LEU A 120 -12.61 0.39 -6.41
C LEU A 120 -11.96 0.50 -5.02
N HIS A 121 -12.60 -0.06 -4.00
CA HIS A 121 -12.09 0.03 -2.64
C HIS A 121 -10.74 -0.70 -2.46
N ASP A 122 -10.58 -1.87 -3.06
CA ASP A 122 -9.33 -2.62 -2.99
C ASP A 122 -8.24 -1.98 -3.84
N VAL A 123 -8.57 -1.46 -5.04
CA VAL A 123 -7.60 -0.72 -5.85
C VAL A 123 -7.10 0.52 -5.10
N ILE A 124 -8.00 1.31 -4.49
CA ILE A 124 -7.57 2.46 -3.68
C ILE A 124 -6.74 2.00 -2.47
N THR A 125 -7.13 0.92 -1.79
CA THR A 125 -6.36 0.42 -0.64
C THR A 125 -4.97 -0.03 -1.08
N HIS A 126 -4.85 -0.70 -2.23
CA HIS A 126 -3.59 -1.11 -2.84
C HIS A 126 -2.67 0.08 -3.13
N GLU A 127 -3.18 1.06 -3.87
CA GLU A 127 -2.42 2.25 -4.26
C GLU A 127 -1.97 3.07 -3.03
N MET A 128 -2.81 3.13 -1.99
CA MET A 128 -2.44 3.76 -0.73
C MET A 128 -1.29 3.01 -0.02
N GLY A 129 -1.19 1.69 -0.18
CA GLY A 129 -0.05 0.91 0.28
C GLY A 129 1.27 1.34 -0.36
N HIS A 130 1.27 1.70 -1.64
CA HIS A 130 2.46 2.25 -2.31
C HIS A 130 2.84 3.64 -1.79
N VAL A 131 1.86 4.48 -1.42
CA VAL A 131 2.11 5.76 -0.75
C VAL A 131 2.76 5.53 0.63
N LEU A 132 2.35 4.50 1.35
CA LEU A 132 2.94 4.10 2.63
C LEU A 132 4.34 3.46 2.47
N GLY A 133 4.79 3.22 1.24
CA GLY A 133 6.15 2.78 0.92
C GLY A 133 6.28 1.29 0.57
N ILE A 134 5.18 0.53 0.61
CA ILE A 134 5.17 -0.90 0.25
C ILE A 134 5.55 -1.04 -1.23
N GLY A 135 6.52 -1.91 -1.52
CA GLY A 135 7.10 -2.07 -2.86
C GLY A 135 8.05 -0.94 -3.25
N SER A 136 7.64 0.29 -3.01
CA SER A 136 8.35 1.49 -3.44
C SER A 136 9.70 1.68 -2.71
N LEU A 137 9.74 1.41 -1.40
CA LEU A 137 10.93 1.56 -0.57
C LEU A 137 11.77 0.28 -0.43
N TRP A 138 11.24 -0.89 -0.74
CA TRP A 138 11.90 -2.17 -0.44
C TRP A 138 13.33 -2.26 -0.96
N GLU A 139 13.58 -1.82 -2.19
CA GLU A 139 14.92 -1.79 -2.78
C GLU A 139 15.84 -0.79 -2.07
N GLU A 140 15.32 0.39 -1.75
CA GLU A 140 16.08 1.49 -1.15
C GLU A 140 16.57 1.14 0.26
N VAL A 141 15.76 0.42 1.03
CA VAL A 141 16.11 -0.03 2.38
C VAL A 141 16.72 -1.44 2.40
N GLY A 142 17.00 -2.05 1.24
CA GLY A 142 17.70 -3.33 1.13
C GLY A 142 16.87 -4.55 1.58
N LEU A 143 15.54 -4.46 1.52
CA LEU A 143 14.61 -5.54 1.88
C LEU A 143 14.28 -6.48 0.71
N VAL A 144 14.76 -6.20 -0.49
CA VAL A 144 14.54 -7.05 -1.67
C VAL A 144 15.86 -7.29 -2.40
N GLN A 145 16.00 -8.51 -2.92
CA GLN A 145 17.16 -8.96 -3.68
C GLN A 145 16.72 -9.55 -5.01
N GLY A 146 17.62 -9.52 -6.00
CA GLY A 146 17.39 -10.16 -7.29
C GLY A 146 16.35 -9.44 -8.19
N ILE A 147 16.08 -8.16 -7.96
CA ILE A 147 15.31 -7.33 -8.92
C ILE A 147 15.99 -7.41 -10.30
N GLY A 148 15.19 -7.57 -11.35
CA GLY A 148 15.68 -7.76 -12.72
C GLY A 148 16.10 -9.20 -13.05
N THR A 149 16.01 -10.13 -12.09
CA THR A 149 16.14 -11.57 -12.34
C THR A 149 14.78 -12.25 -12.48
N ASN A 150 14.77 -13.54 -12.79
CA ASN A 150 13.53 -14.33 -12.84
C ASN A 150 12.95 -14.62 -11.44
N ASP A 151 13.66 -14.35 -10.34
CA ASP A 151 13.19 -14.67 -9.00
C ASP A 151 13.64 -13.62 -7.97
N PRO A 152 13.12 -12.38 -8.03
CA PRO A 152 13.30 -11.41 -6.98
C PRO A 152 12.59 -11.88 -5.70
N GLN A 153 13.22 -11.62 -4.55
CA GLN A 153 12.82 -12.12 -3.25
C GLN A 153 12.90 -11.02 -2.19
N PHE A 154 11.86 -10.91 -1.36
CA PHE A 154 11.85 -10.05 -0.19
C PHE A 154 12.45 -10.78 1.01
N THR A 155 13.31 -10.08 1.76
CA THR A 155 14.16 -10.62 2.82
C THR A 155 13.95 -9.94 4.17
N GLY A 156 12.87 -9.18 4.34
CA GLY A 156 12.47 -8.64 5.65
C GLY A 156 12.03 -9.76 6.60
N ARG A 157 12.51 -9.69 7.84
CA ARG A 157 12.42 -10.79 8.80
C ARG A 157 10.98 -11.14 9.14
N LEU A 158 10.12 -10.15 9.35
CA LEU A 158 8.74 -10.39 9.80
C LEU A 158 7.88 -10.93 8.66
N ALA A 159 7.99 -10.34 7.46
CA ALA A 159 7.30 -10.87 6.28
C ALA A 159 7.72 -12.32 5.98
N MET A 160 9.01 -12.66 6.14
CA MET A 160 9.50 -14.03 5.96
C MET A 160 8.88 -15.02 6.95
N ILE A 161 8.72 -14.62 8.22
CA ILE A 161 8.06 -15.44 9.25
C ILE A 161 6.60 -15.68 8.89
N GLU A 162 5.87 -14.61 8.54
CA GLU A 162 4.45 -14.70 8.19
C GLU A 162 4.23 -15.50 6.89
N TYR A 163 5.13 -15.39 5.91
CA TYR A 163 5.12 -16.26 4.73
C TYR A 163 5.39 -17.73 5.09
N GLY A 164 6.33 -17.98 6.01
CA GLY A 164 6.57 -19.31 6.57
C GLY A 164 5.30 -19.93 7.18
N HIS A 165 4.56 -19.16 7.97
CA HIS A 165 3.28 -19.60 8.53
C HIS A 165 2.24 -19.94 7.45
N LEU A 166 2.16 -19.12 6.38
CA LEU A 166 1.28 -19.41 5.24
C LEU A 166 1.65 -20.71 4.51
N LEU A 167 2.93 -21.08 4.51
CA LEU A 167 3.44 -22.36 4.00
C LEU A 167 3.30 -23.52 4.99
N GLY A 168 2.91 -23.26 6.25
CA GLY A 168 2.90 -24.24 7.33
C GLY A 168 4.30 -24.63 7.80
N GLY A 169 5.29 -23.74 7.65
CA GLY A 169 6.70 -24.00 7.88
C GLY A 169 7.42 -22.89 8.65
N LEU A 170 8.75 -22.90 8.51
CA LEU A 170 9.65 -21.88 9.06
C LEU A 170 9.72 -20.66 8.13
N ALA A 171 10.36 -19.59 8.61
CA ALA A 171 10.57 -18.38 7.83
C ALA A 171 11.25 -18.66 6.48
N GLU A 172 10.71 -18.08 5.42
CA GLU A 172 11.13 -18.28 4.02
C GLU A 172 11.13 -16.94 3.30
N THR A 173 12.03 -16.71 2.33
CA THR A 173 12.02 -15.48 1.53
C THR A 173 10.74 -15.37 0.71
N VAL A 174 10.20 -14.16 0.58
CA VAL A 174 8.88 -13.96 -0.02
C VAL A 174 9.01 -13.63 -1.52
N PRO A 175 8.37 -14.40 -2.41
CA PRO A 175 8.39 -14.14 -3.85
C PRO A 175 7.86 -12.74 -4.21
N VAL A 176 8.72 -11.92 -4.81
CA VAL A 176 8.36 -10.62 -5.36
C VAL A 176 8.02 -10.77 -6.85
N GLU A 177 7.19 -9.87 -7.36
CA GLU A 177 6.78 -9.88 -8.77
C GLU A 177 7.99 -9.75 -9.70
N ASN A 178 8.02 -10.62 -10.72
CA ASN A 178 9.14 -10.84 -11.62
C ASN A 178 8.76 -10.64 -13.10
N VAL A 179 7.47 -10.42 -13.38
CA VAL A 179 6.98 -10.10 -14.73
C VAL A 179 6.19 -8.79 -14.73
N GLY A 180 5.96 -8.24 -15.91
CA GLY A 180 5.34 -6.93 -16.09
C GLY A 180 6.39 -5.87 -16.47
N GLY A 181 6.04 -4.59 -16.27
CA GLY A 181 6.95 -3.46 -16.48
C GLY A 181 7.61 -2.99 -15.18
N ASP A 182 8.30 -1.85 -15.25
CA ASP A 182 8.96 -1.21 -14.10
C ASP A 182 7.97 -0.82 -12.98
N GLY A 183 6.68 -0.67 -13.30
CA GLY A 183 5.60 -0.53 -12.33
C GLY A 183 5.37 -1.77 -11.49
N SER A 184 5.50 -2.96 -12.09
CA SER A 184 5.12 -4.22 -11.47
C SER A 184 6.29 -4.90 -10.78
N VAL A 185 7.39 -5.09 -11.51
CA VAL A 185 8.55 -5.87 -11.07
C VAL A 185 9.20 -5.21 -9.84
N GLY A 186 9.48 -6.01 -8.81
CA GLY A 186 10.12 -5.51 -7.59
C GLY A 186 9.21 -4.71 -6.65
N SER A 187 7.97 -4.42 -7.05
CA SER A 187 7.07 -3.49 -6.35
C SER A 187 5.85 -4.17 -5.72
N HIS A 188 5.64 -5.46 -6.00
CA HIS A 188 4.46 -6.21 -5.59
C HIS A 188 4.84 -7.60 -5.11
N TRP A 189 3.95 -8.22 -4.33
CA TRP A 189 4.00 -9.66 -4.17
C TRP A 189 3.73 -10.37 -5.50
N ARG A 190 4.38 -11.50 -5.72
CA ARG A 190 4.25 -12.25 -6.97
C ARG A 190 2.83 -12.74 -7.22
N GLU A 191 2.17 -12.24 -8.25
CA GLU A 191 0.77 -12.53 -8.57
C GLU A 191 0.52 -14.02 -8.76
N SER A 192 1.44 -14.71 -9.46
CA SER A 192 1.35 -16.16 -9.69
C SER A 192 1.37 -17.01 -8.40
N LYS A 193 1.77 -16.43 -7.26
CA LYS A 193 1.80 -17.06 -5.94
C LYS A 193 0.69 -16.57 -5.03
N PHE A 194 0.47 -15.26 -4.98
CA PHE A 194 -0.35 -14.64 -3.94
C PHE A 194 -1.78 -14.31 -4.38
N ARG A 195 -2.00 -14.03 -5.68
CA ARG A 195 -3.30 -13.75 -6.31
C ARG A 195 -4.18 -12.75 -5.56
N THR A 196 -4.97 -13.22 -4.61
CA THR A 196 -5.98 -12.42 -3.92
C THR A 196 -5.42 -11.64 -2.74
N GLU A 197 -4.11 -11.62 -2.51
CA GLU A 197 -3.48 -10.76 -1.50
C GLU A 197 -3.54 -9.30 -1.98
N LEU A 198 -3.76 -8.33 -1.09
CA LEU A 198 -3.94 -6.93 -1.50
C LEU A 198 -2.78 -6.39 -2.33
N MET A 199 -1.52 -6.62 -1.94
CA MET A 199 -0.33 -6.04 -2.56
C MET A 199 0.28 -6.95 -3.65
N SER A 200 -0.47 -7.90 -4.19
CA SER A 200 -0.08 -8.59 -5.43
C SER A 200 -0.24 -7.65 -6.64
N SER A 201 0.40 -7.95 -7.77
CA SER A 201 0.45 -7.01 -8.90
C SER A 201 -0.87 -6.85 -9.68
N THR A 202 -1.98 -7.43 -9.20
CA THR A 202 -3.27 -7.39 -9.88
C THR A 202 -4.41 -7.52 -8.88
N ILE A 203 -5.36 -6.59 -8.93
CA ILE A 203 -6.63 -6.70 -8.20
C ILE A 203 -7.63 -7.42 -9.08
N GLY A 204 -7.66 -8.76 -9.00
CA GLY A 204 -8.54 -9.61 -9.83
C GLY A 204 -9.97 -9.77 -9.31
N GLY A 205 -10.31 -9.15 -8.20
CA GLY A 205 -11.63 -9.22 -7.60
C GLY A 205 -11.74 -8.32 -6.37
N LYS A 206 -12.90 -8.39 -5.71
CA LYS A 206 -13.15 -7.69 -4.45
C LYS A 206 -12.81 -8.56 -3.23
N GLY A 207 -12.48 -7.93 -2.13
CA GLY A 207 -12.12 -8.55 -0.86
C GLY A 207 -10.67 -8.99 -0.78
N ASN A 208 -9.74 -8.33 -1.49
CA ASN A 208 -8.32 -8.62 -1.33
C ASN A 208 -7.85 -8.16 0.07
N PRO A 209 -7.30 -9.05 0.92
CA PRO A 209 -7.00 -8.72 2.30
C PRO A 209 -5.63 -8.08 2.48
N ILE A 210 -5.50 -7.15 3.44
CA ILE A 210 -4.21 -6.76 4.02
C ILE A 210 -3.75 -7.91 4.92
N SER A 211 -3.02 -8.86 4.35
CA SER A 211 -2.62 -10.05 5.10
C SER A 211 -1.55 -9.74 6.15
N ARG A 212 -1.33 -10.68 7.08
CA ARG A 212 -0.19 -10.62 8.00
C ARG A 212 1.15 -10.54 7.28
N LEU A 213 1.26 -11.09 6.07
CA LEU A 213 2.45 -10.95 5.23
C LEU A 213 2.70 -9.48 4.87
N THR A 214 1.67 -8.78 4.36
CA THR A 214 1.77 -7.35 4.00
C THR A 214 2.00 -6.49 5.24
N ALA A 215 1.26 -6.72 6.32
CA ALA A 215 1.44 -6.03 7.59
C ALA A 215 2.85 -6.23 8.18
N GLY A 216 3.41 -7.45 8.09
CA GLY A 216 4.78 -7.75 8.50
C GLY A 216 5.83 -6.97 7.71
N SER A 217 5.59 -6.74 6.41
CA SER A 217 6.50 -5.95 5.57
C SER A 217 6.55 -4.47 5.97
N LEU A 218 5.48 -3.93 6.56
CA LEU A 218 5.46 -2.58 7.14
C LEU A 218 6.30 -2.51 8.43
N ILE A 219 6.30 -3.55 9.25
CA ILE A 219 7.22 -3.65 10.40
C ILE A 219 8.67 -3.70 9.92
N ASP A 220 8.94 -4.49 8.88
CA ASP A 220 10.27 -4.57 8.29
C ASP A 220 10.73 -3.22 7.68
N LEU A 221 9.79 -2.37 7.24
CA LEU A 221 10.05 -0.98 6.82
C LEU A 221 10.30 -0.02 7.99
N GLY A 222 9.83 -0.35 9.20
CA GLY A 222 10.00 0.45 10.41
C GLY A 222 8.73 1.09 10.97
N TYR A 223 7.55 0.74 10.47
CA TYR A 223 6.28 1.11 11.11
C TYR A 223 6.00 0.27 12.36
N GLU A 224 5.28 0.84 13.32
CA GLU A 224 4.70 0.07 14.42
C GLU A 224 3.28 -0.35 14.06
N VAL A 225 3.07 -1.67 14.01
CA VAL A 225 1.89 -2.30 13.39
C VAL A 225 1.21 -3.26 14.36
N ASP A 226 -0.12 -3.23 14.37
CA ASP A 226 -0.97 -4.25 14.95
C ASP A 226 -1.13 -5.43 13.97
N LEU A 227 -0.28 -6.45 14.11
CA LEU A 227 -0.37 -7.66 13.28
C LEU A 227 -1.69 -8.43 13.45
N ASP A 228 -2.39 -8.27 14.57
CA ASP A 228 -3.66 -8.96 14.82
C ASP A 228 -4.85 -8.24 14.16
N ALA A 229 -4.66 -6.98 13.75
CA ALA A 229 -5.60 -6.24 12.91
C ALA A 229 -5.50 -6.61 11.42
N ALA A 230 -4.48 -7.37 11.02
CA ALA A 230 -4.35 -7.88 9.66
C ALA A 230 -5.51 -8.83 9.30
N GLU A 231 -5.89 -8.84 8.04
CA GLU A 231 -7.05 -9.57 7.54
C GLU A 231 -6.70 -11.03 7.23
N PRO A 232 -7.62 -11.99 7.48
CA PRO A 232 -7.36 -13.41 7.21
C PRO A 232 -7.00 -13.65 5.75
N TYR A 233 -5.92 -14.40 5.54
CA TYR A 233 -5.43 -14.77 4.21
C TYR A 233 -4.84 -16.17 4.25
N VAL A 234 -5.03 -16.91 3.15
CA VAL A 234 -4.40 -18.20 2.90
C VAL A 234 -3.85 -18.18 1.49
N LEU A 235 -2.76 -18.91 1.26
CA LEU A 235 -2.24 -19.06 -0.09
C LEU A 235 -3.30 -19.71 -0.99
N PRO A 236 -3.44 -19.24 -2.24
CA PRO A 236 -4.27 -19.93 -3.23
C PRO A 236 -3.85 -21.39 -3.32
N THR A 237 -4.81 -22.31 -3.19
CA THR A 237 -4.54 -23.73 -3.44
C THR A 237 -3.98 -23.89 -4.86
N PRO A 238 -2.92 -24.68 -5.08
CA PRO A 238 -2.45 -24.96 -6.43
C PRO A 238 -3.59 -25.60 -7.23
N VAL A 239 -4.22 -24.83 -8.10
CA VAL A 239 -5.07 -25.40 -9.12
C VAL A 239 -4.12 -26.13 -10.07
N GLY A 240 -4.45 -27.37 -10.46
CA GLY A 240 -3.68 -28.13 -11.46
C GLY A 240 -3.48 -27.35 -12.78
N PRO A 241 -2.89 -27.95 -13.82
CA PRO A 241 -2.48 -27.25 -15.05
C PRO A 241 -3.65 -26.82 -15.97
N ALA A 242 -4.71 -26.25 -15.38
CA ALA A 242 -5.86 -25.65 -16.03
C ALA A 242 -6.53 -24.65 -15.07
N ALA A 243 -5.82 -23.56 -14.75
CA ALA A 243 -6.40 -22.25 -14.47
C ALA A 243 -5.24 -21.26 -14.22
N VAL A 244 -4.50 -20.96 -15.28
CA VAL A 244 -4.11 -19.56 -15.49
C VAL A 244 -5.45 -18.85 -15.68
N GLY A 245 -6.10 -18.48 -14.58
CA GLY A 245 -7.15 -17.48 -14.65
C GLY A 245 -6.51 -16.29 -15.35
N ALA A 246 -7.21 -15.71 -16.33
CA ALA A 246 -6.75 -14.48 -16.94
C ALA A 246 -6.32 -13.54 -15.80
N PRO A 247 -5.18 -12.83 -15.93
CA PRO A 247 -4.87 -11.77 -14.99
C PRO A 247 -6.15 -10.95 -14.79
N GLY A 248 -6.44 -10.60 -13.54
CA GLY A 248 -7.52 -9.68 -13.23
C GLY A 248 -7.53 -8.49 -14.19
N PRO A 249 -8.69 -7.90 -14.49
CA PRO A 249 -8.78 -6.84 -15.49
C PRO A 249 -7.89 -5.64 -15.16
N TYR A 250 -7.50 -5.49 -13.90
CA TYR A 250 -6.72 -4.37 -13.38
C TYR A 250 -5.29 -4.79 -13.06
N LYS A 251 -4.34 -4.54 -13.97
CA LYS A 251 -2.91 -4.60 -13.65
C LYS A 251 -2.55 -3.42 -12.75
N CYS A 252 -1.71 -3.63 -11.73
CA CYS A 252 -1.17 -2.54 -10.92
C CYS A 252 -0.05 -1.81 -11.70
N LEU A 253 -0.11 -0.48 -11.71
CA LEU A 253 0.39 0.37 -12.80
C LEU A 253 1.76 1.02 -12.54
N GLU A 254 2.26 1.71 -13.56
CA GLU A 254 3.60 2.27 -13.64
C GLU A 254 3.87 3.37 -12.59
N ARG A 255 5.05 3.28 -11.95
CA ARG A 255 5.50 4.26 -10.96
C ARG A 255 5.69 5.64 -11.62
N PRO A 256 5.33 6.75 -10.95
CA PRO A 256 5.98 8.03 -11.23
C PRO A 256 7.49 7.89 -10.96
N LYS A 257 8.32 8.49 -11.83
CA LYS A 257 9.79 8.42 -11.73
C LYS A 257 10.26 8.81 -10.32
N LYS A 258 11.18 8.02 -9.73
CA LYS A 258 11.79 8.18 -8.39
C LYS A 258 12.37 9.59 -8.16
N VAL A 259 11.51 10.56 -7.84
CA VAL A 259 11.92 11.91 -7.39
C VAL A 259 11.07 12.25 -6.18
N HIS A 260 11.43 11.68 -5.04
CA HIS A 260 10.87 12.09 -3.75
C HIS A 260 11.81 13.10 -3.08
N ARG A 261 11.25 13.98 -2.26
CA ARG A 261 12.01 14.97 -1.49
C ARG A 261 12.17 14.51 -0.05
N VAL A 262 13.38 14.61 0.50
CA VAL A 262 13.64 14.33 1.92
C VAL A 262 13.31 15.56 2.75
N VAL A 263 12.54 15.38 3.83
CA VAL A 263 12.03 16.44 4.70
C VAL A 263 12.51 16.22 6.14
N PRO A 264 13.10 17.24 6.81
CA PRO A 264 13.46 17.14 8.22
C PRO A 264 12.23 16.93 9.12
N VAL A 265 12.43 16.15 10.19
CA VAL A 265 11.44 15.99 11.26
C VAL A 265 11.42 17.23 12.17
N GLU A 266 10.24 17.59 12.66
CA GLU A 266 10.12 18.61 13.69
C GLU A 266 10.75 18.12 15.01
N PRO A 267 11.38 19.00 15.80
CA PRO A 267 11.80 18.64 17.15
C PRO A 267 10.56 18.34 18.00
N ALA A 268 10.56 17.20 18.70
CA ALA A 268 9.51 16.87 19.66
C ALA A 268 9.36 18.01 20.68
N ALA A 269 8.13 18.53 20.82
CA ALA A 269 7.78 19.60 21.75
C ALA A 269 7.77 19.15 23.21
#